data_AF-A0A9E0UUS8-F1
#
_entry.id   AF-A0A9E0UUS8-F1
#
_cell.length_a   1.000
_cell.length_b   1.000
_cell.length_c   1.000
_cell.angle_alpha   90.00
_cell.angle_beta   90.00
_cell.angle_gamma   90.00
#
_symmetry.space_group_name_H-M   'P 1'
#
loop_
_entity.id
_entity.type
_entity.pdbx_description
1 polymer ?
#
loop_
_entity_poly.entity_id
_entity_poly.type
_entity_poly.pdbx_seq_one_letter_code
_entity_poly.pdbx_strand_id
1 'polypeptide(L)'
;MSLSQVTSGRAFEYGIAISFSKFLNASILDNSQIRLAELSFGLCTSQEQSKIVRAADEISLFLIAHDNRLIETQCSISLQSDQTGKNGDVRDILIHNNITHEDVGISAKNRHYAVKHSRLSDKIDFGKEWFGVNCSEKYFSTVVPIFNELRLKQREGLQWKNIANKKQIYYDPILEIFQEEMLELFNNHTIVVAGGLLKYLLGRYDFYKIIKENGDVSAISFNLNNTLKWGSRLPLPTRIIEISRKPTSQTTIIMTFDNGWQLSFRIHNASTLVEPSLKFDINIIGLPSSVSRNVIKY
;
A
#
# COMPACT_ATOMS: atom_id res chain seq x y z
N MET A 1 -0.07 -1.03 27.32
CA MET A 1 -1.01 -0.79 26.20
C MET A 1 -0.31 -1.17 24.91
N SER A 2 -0.96 -1.89 23.99
CA SER A 2 -0.39 -2.13 22.66
C SER A 2 -0.36 -0.81 21.89
N LEU A 3 0.80 -0.46 21.33
CA LEU A 3 0.92 0.72 20.48
C LEU A 3 0.00 0.60 19.26
N SER A 4 -0.48 1.74 18.77
CA SER A 4 -1.24 1.77 17.53
C SER A 4 -0.36 1.31 16.36
N GLN A 5 -0.99 0.75 15.32
CA GLN A 5 -0.30 0.36 14.09
C GLN A 5 0.42 1.55 13.42
N VAL A 6 -0.13 2.75 13.55
CA VAL A 6 0.48 3.98 13.02
C VAL A 6 1.76 4.31 13.79
N THR A 7 1.71 4.25 15.12
CA THR A 7 2.87 4.52 15.97
C THR A 7 3.98 3.50 15.73
N SER A 8 3.63 2.21 15.66
CA SER A 8 4.61 1.15 15.44
C SER A 8 5.21 1.15 14.04
N GLY A 9 4.47 1.61 13.02
CA GLY A 9 4.96 1.85 11.66
C GLY A 9 5.97 3.01 11.61
N ARG A 10 5.58 4.18 12.14
CA ARG A 10 6.45 5.37 12.18
C ARG A 10 7.72 5.17 13.00
N ALA A 11 7.64 4.43 14.10
CA ALA A 11 8.81 4.06 14.88
C ALA A 11 9.81 3.23 14.05
N PHE A 12 9.31 2.35 13.18
CA PHE A 12 10.17 1.55 12.30
C PHE A 12 10.75 2.39 11.15
N GLU A 13 9.99 3.33 10.59
CA GLU A 13 10.51 4.31 9.62
C GLU A 13 11.68 5.11 10.18
N TYR A 14 11.56 5.59 11.43
CA TYR A 14 12.64 6.27 12.15
C TYR A 14 13.88 5.38 12.27
N GLY A 15 13.72 4.13 12.70
CA GLY A 15 14.81 3.18 12.84
C GLY A 15 15.58 2.98 11.53
N ILE A 16 14.87 2.81 10.41
CA ILE A 16 15.49 2.69 9.09
C ILE A 16 16.27 3.96 8.72
N ALA A 17 15.68 5.14 8.90
CA ALA A 17 16.34 6.40 8.55
C ALA A 17 17.62 6.64 9.38
N ILE A 18 17.58 6.35 10.68
CA ILE A 18 18.76 6.44 11.55
C ILE A 18 19.83 5.43 11.15
N SER A 19 19.43 4.20 10.81
CA SER A 19 20.37 3.16 10.38
C SER A 19 21.09 3.53 9.09
N PHE A 20 20.37 3.99 8.07
CA PHE A 20 21.00 4.51 6.84
C PHE A 20 21.87 5.73 7.11
N SER A 21 21.45 6.66 7.98
CA SER A 21 22.26 7.83 8.34
C SER A 21 23.59 7.39 8.96
N LYS A 22 23.54 6.41 9.88
CA LYS A 22 24.72 5.82 10.53
C LYS A 22 25.67 5.16 9.52
N PHE A 23 25.16 4.29 8.63
CA PHE A 23 26.02 3.51 7.74
C PHE A 23 26.50 4.27 6.49
N LEU A 24 25.75 5.30 6.05
CA LEU A 24 26.11 6.13 4.90
C LEU A 24 26.78 7.44 5.30
N ASN A 25 26.87 7.75 6.59
CA ASN A 25 27.23 9.09 7.08
C ASN A 25 26.38 10.20 6.41
N ALA A 26 25.09 9.92 6.23
CA ALA A 26 24.15 10.75 5.48
C ALA A 26 23.36 11.69 6.41
N SER A 27 23.12 12.92 5.97
CA SER A 27 22.28 13.86 6.72
C SER A 27 20.80 13.52 6.57
N ILE A 28 20.07 13.48 7.68
CA ILE A 28 18.61 13.37 7.66
C ILE A 28 18.02 14.79 7.56
N LEU A 29 17.17 15.02 6.57
CA LEU A 29 16.46 16.28 6.40
C LEU A 29 15.41 16.43 7.50
N ASP A 30 15.55 17.48 8.31
CA ASP A 30 14.60 17.77 9.37
C ASP A 30 13.26 18.24 8.77
N ASN A 31 12.20 17.51 9.08
CA ASN A 31 10.84 17.80 8.67
C ASN A 31 9.83 17.28 9.72
N SER A 32 8.55 17.59 9.53
CA SER A 32 7.52 17.15 10.49
C SER A 32 7.41 15.63 10.62
N GLN A 33 7.74 14.88 9.56
CA GLN A 33 7.61 13.42 9.53
C GLN A 33 8.70 12.74 10.36
N ILE A 34 9.96 13.16 10.23
CA ILE A 34 11.05 12.61 11.05
C ILE A 34 10.84 12.90 12.54
N ARG A 35 10.35 14.09 12.90
CA ARG A 35 10.03 14.41 14.30
C ARG A 35 8.89 13.55 14.85
N LEU A 36 7.84 13.31 14.06
CA LEU A 36 6.75 12.41 14.46
C LEU A 36 7.21 10.95 14.56
N ALA A 37 8.12 10.53 13.68
CA ALA A 37 8.70 9.20 13.68
C ALA A 37 9.62 8.97 14.91
N GLU A 38 10.44 9.96 15.26
CA GLU A 38 11.26 9.98 16.48
C GLU A 38 10.40 9.89 17.74
N LEU A 39 9.36 10.72 17.85
CA LEU A 39 8.40 10.64 18.96
C LEU A 39 7.76 9.25 19.05
N SER A 40 7.37 8.69 17.91
CA SER A 40 6.77 7.34 17.85
C SER A 40 7.75 6.26 18.31
N PHE A 41 9.02 6.38 17.95
CA PHE A 41 10.09 5.50 18.43
C PHE A 41 10.33 5.66 19.95
N GLY A 42 10.30 6.88 20.47
CA GLY A 42 10.41 7.17 21.90
C GLY A 42 9.28 6.58 22.75
N LEU A 43 8.09 6.39 22.17
CA LEU A 43 6.95 5.72 22.81
C LEU A 43 7.07 4.19 22.84
N CYS A 44 8.00 3.60 22.08
CA CYS A 44 8.26 2.17 22.12
C CYS A 44 8.98 1.75 23.41
N THR A 45 8.72 0.52 23.87
CA THR A 45 9.49 -0.06 24.97
C THR A 45 10.95 -0.26 24.53
N SER A 46 11.90 -0.26 25.47
CA SER A 46 13.32 -0.49 25.16
C SER A 46 13.56 -1.80 24.40
N GLN A 47 12.78 -2.84 24.70
CA GLN A 47 12.82 -4.10 23.96
C GLN A 47 12.39 -3.93 22.50
N GLU A 48 11.32 -3.18 22.23
CA GLU A 48 10.86 -2.94 20.86
C GLU A 48 11.79 -1.99 20.10
N GLN A 49 12.32 -0.96 20.75
CA GLN A 49 13.37 -0.09 20.19
C GLN A 49 14.59 -0.90 19.76
N SER A 50 15.08 -1.81 20.62
CA SER A 50 16.19 -2.71 20.29
C SER A 50 15.87 -3.62 19.09
N LYS A 51 14.64 -4.14 19.00
CA LYS A 51 14.19 -4.92 17.83
C LYS A 51 14.13 -4.07 16.55
N ILE A 52 13.65 -2.84 16.64
CA ILE A 52 13.61 -1.91 15.50
C ILE A 52 15.02 -1.61 15.01
N VAL A 53 15.95 -1.28 15.92
CA VAL A 53 17.34 -0.97 15.56
C VAL A 53 18.03 -2.16 14.90
N ARG A 54 17.91 -3.37 15.47
CA ARG A 54 18.51 -4.57 14.86
C ARG A 54 17.93 -4.86 13.46
N ALA A 55 16.61 -4.81 13.32
CA ALA A 55 15.96 -5.00 12.02
C ALA A 55 16.39 -3.95 10.98
N ALA A 56 16.48 -2.69 11.40
CA ALA A 56 16.90 -1.59 10.54
C ALA A 56 18.37 -1.71 10.12
N ASP A 57 19.26 -2.12 11.03
CA ASP A 57 20.68 -2.30 10.74
C ASP A 57 20.91 -3.41 9.72
N GLU A 58 20.30 -4.59 9.92
CA GLU A 58 20.41 -5.71 8.98
C GLU A 58 19.94 -5.34 7.56
N ILE A 59 18.78 -4.68 7.46
CA ILE A 59 18.21 -4.36 6.14
C ILE A 59 18.96 -3.22 5.44
N SER A 60 19.48 -2.26 6.20
CA SER A 60 20.26 -1.15 5.64
C SER A 60 21.58 -1.66 5.08
N LEU A 61 22.31 -2.49 5.84
CA LEU A 61 23.55 -3.12 5.37
C LEU A 61 23.32 -3.99 4.12
N PHE A 62 22.24 -4.78 4.13
CA PHE A 62 21.86 -5.56 2.96
C PHE A 62 21.63 -4.68 1.73
N LEU A 63 20.83 -3.61 1.82
CA LEU A 63 20.55 -2.75 0.68
C LEU A 63 21.80 -1.98 0.23
N ILE A 64 22.65 -1.51 1.14
CA ILE A 64 23.91 -0.83 0.81
C ILE A 64 24.83 -1.75 0.00
N ALA A 65 24.90 -3.03 0.38
CA ALA A 65 25.73 -4.01 -0.32
C ALA A 65 25.21 -4.39 -1.72
N HIS A 66 23.92 -4.17 -2.01
CA HIS A 66 23.28 -4.64 -3.24
C HIS A 66 22.73 -3.53 -4.14
N ASP A 67 22.68 -2.29 -3.67
CA ASP A 67 22.26 -1.13 -4.45
C ASP A 67 23.41 -0.12 -4.54
N ASN A 68 24.07 -0.11 -5.70
CA ASN A 68 25.26 0.72 -5.92
C ASN A 68 25.00 2.23 -5.82
N ARG A 69 23.74 2.67 -5.81
CA ARG A 69 23.37 4.06 -5.51
C ARG A 69 23.62 4.44 -4.05
N LEU A 70 23.87 3.47 -3.18
CA LEU A 70 24.10 3.65 -1.75
C LEU A 70 25.58 3.49 -1.34
N ILE A 71 26.50 3.24 -2.26
CA ILE A 71 27.91 2.99 -1.92
C ILE A 71 28.71 4.30 -1.95
N GLU A 72 29.51 4.57 -0.91
CA GLU A 72 30.54 5.63 -0.86
C GLU A 72 30.09 7.04 -1.32
N THR A 73 28.83 7.38 -1.10
CA THR A 73 28.20 8.56 -1.71
C THR A 73 27.66 9.54 -0.68
N GLN A 74 27.68 10.83 -1.04
CA GLN A 74 26.98 11.86 -0.27
C GLN A 74 25.48 11.65 -0.46
N CYS A 75 24.84 11.00 0.50
CA CYS A 75 23.40 10.80 0.52
C CYS A 75 22.71 11.78 1.47
N SER A 76 21.44 12.09 1.17
CA SER A 76 20.53 12.72 2.11
C SER A 76 19.28 11.85 2.30
N ILE A 77 18.72 11.85 3.51
CA ILE A 77 17.60 10.97 3.87
C ILE A 77 16.40 11.84 4.23
N SER A 78 15.22 11.50 3.72
CA SER A 78 13.97 12.17 4.10
C SER A 78 12.83 11.19 4.29
N LEU A 79 11.95 11.50 5.24
CA LEU A 79 10.67 10.82 5.39
C LEU A 79 9.60 11.59 4.64
N GLN A 80 8.81 10.88 3.84
CA GLN A 80 7.71 11.46 3.08
C GLN A 80 6.45 11.61 3.93
N SER A 81 5.61 12.58 3.57
CA SER A 81 4.31 12.80 4.21
C SER A 81 3.23 11.88 3.63
N ASP A 82 2.18 11.59 4.39
CA ASP A 82 1.00 10.84 3.90
C ASP A 82 0.37 11.44 2.62
N GLN A 83 0.56 12.73 2.35
CA GLN A 83 0.01 13.41 1.18
C GLN A 83 0.68 12.99 -0.14
N THR A 84 1.97 12.65 -0.13
CA THR A 84 2.67 12.16 -1.34
C THR A 84 2.19 10.75 -1.72
N GLY A 85 1.87 9.92 -0.73
CA GLY A 85 1.16 8.64 -0.90
C GLY A 85 -0.16 8.77 -1.66
N LYS A 86 -0.95 9.81 -1.34
CA LYS A 86 -2.19 10.09 -2.09
C LYS A 86 -1.92 10.44 -3.56
N ASN A 87 -0.84 11.17 -3.82
CA ASN A 87 -0.41 11.58 -5.15
C ASN A 87 0.25 10.44 -5.97
N GLY A 88 0.38 9.24 -5.38
CA GLY A 88 0.86 8.04 -6.07
C GLY A 88 2.33 7.69 -5.81
N ASP A 89 2.98 8.31 -4.83
CA ASP A 89 4.31 7.91 -4.36
C ASP A 89 4.19 7.15 -3.04
N VAL A 90 4.32 5.82 -3.06
CA VAL A 90 4.12 4.97 -1.87
C VAL A 90 5.39 4.81 -1.01
N ARG A 91 6.47 5.52 -1.36
CA ARG A 91 7.75 5.48 -0.64
C ARG A 91 7.61 6.28 0.65
N ASP A 92 7.84 5.63 1.78
CA ASP A 92 7.82 6.23 3.11
C ASP A 92 9.14 6.96 3.40
N ILE A 93 10.27 6.43 2.90
CA ILE A 93 11.62 6.97 3.05
C ILE A 93 12.28 7.12 1.68
N LEU A 94 12.93 8.25 1.46
CA LEU A 94 13.83 8.48 0.32
C LEU A 94 15.27 8.64 0.80
N ILE A 95 16.17 7.91 0.16
CA ILE A 95 17.61 8.13 0.25
C ILE A 95 18.03 8.72 -1.09
N HIS A 96 18.30 10.02 -1.12
CA HIS A 96 18.70 10.73 -2.31
C HIS A 96 20.23 10.71 -2.43
N ASN A 97 20.74 10.19 -3.54
CA ASN A 97 22.16 10.26 -3.86
C ASN A 97 22.46 11.64 -4.47
N ASN A 98 23.21 12.50 -3.76
CA ASN A 98 23.47 13.87 -4.19
C ASN A 98 24.41 13.95 -5.42
N ILE A 99 25.12 12.86 -5.76
CA ILE A 99 26.05 12.80 -6.88
C ILE A 99 25.35 12.34 -8.15
N THR A 100 24.57 11.24 -8.08
CA THR A 100 23.86 10.70 -9.25
C THR A 100 22.49 11.36 -9.46
N HIS A 101 21.99 12.08 -8.46
CA HIS A 101 20.63 12.62 -8.40
C HIS A 101 19.53 11.56 -8.51
N GLU A 102 19.84 10.32 -8.10
CA GLU A 102 18.88 9.22 -8.06
C GLU A 102 18.35 8.98 -6.64
N ASP A 103 17.07 8.60 -6.55
CA ASP A 103 16.45 8.21 -5.29
C ASP A 103 16.41 6.69 -5.12
N VAL A 104 16.77 6.23 -3.92
CA VAL A 104 16.40 4.91 -3.41
C VAL A 104 15.16 5.04 -2.55
N GLY A 105 14.08 4.42 -3.01
CA GLY A 105 12.78 4.43 -2.34
C GLY A 105 12.56 3.24 -1.43
N ILE A 106 12.07 3.49 -0.22
CA ILE A 106 11.69 2.45 0.74
C ILE A 106 10.25 2.66 1.18
N SER A 107 9.44 1.59 1.15
CA SER A 107 8.19 1.54 1.89
C SER A 107 8.35 0.64 3.12
N ALA A 108 8.28 1.24 4.30
CA ALA A 108 8.47 0.56 5.58
C ALA A 108 7.12 0.10 6.14
N LYS A 109 7.07 -1.15 6.61
CA LYS A 109 5.88 -1.74 7.21
C LYS A 109 6.26 -2.54 8.44
N ASN A 110 5.47 -2.41 9.50
CA ASN A 110 5.61 -3.23 10.71
C ASN A 110 4.42 -4.20 10.76
N ARG A 111 4.62 -5.46 10.36
CA ARG A 111 3.57 -6.49 10.25
C ARG A 111 2.34 -6.09 9.43
N HIS A 112 2.53 -5.35 8.34
CA HIS A 112 1.43 -4.88 7.51
C HIS A 112 1.71 -5.06 6.01
N TYR A 113 0.79 -5.75 5.32
CA TYR A 113 0.98 -6.17 3.93
C TYR A 113 0.14 -5.40 2.93
N ALA A 114 -0.90 -4.69 3.38
CA ALA A 114 -1.84 -4.02 2.49
C ALA A 114 -1.15 -2.94 1.63
N VAL A 115 -1.71 -2.75 0.44
CA VAL A 115 -1.32 -1.68 -0.50
C VAL A 115 -2.26 -0.48 -0.34
N LYS A 116 -2.27 0.44 -1.32
CA LYS A 116 -3.10 1.65 -1.28
C LYS A 116 -4.57 1.33 -0.95
N HIS A 117 -5.07 1.93 0.13
CA HIS A 117 -6.47 1.79 0.56
C HIS A 117 -7.38 2.68 -0.28
N SER A 118 -8.09 2.08 -1.22
CA SER A 118 -9.01 2.81 -2.10
C SER A 118 -10.42 2.87 -1.52
N ARG A 119 -11.19 3.89 -1.91
CA ARG A 119 -12.59 4.05 -1.51
C ARG A 119 -13.51 3.96 -2.70
N LEU A 120 -14.72 3.46 -2.46
CA LEU A 120 -15.87 3.59 -3.35
C LEU A 120 -16.88 4.56 -2.72
N SER A 121 -17.49 5.40 -3.55
CA SER A 121 -18.61 6.28 -3.18
C SER A 121 -19.33 6.75 -4.44
N ASP A 122 -20.49 7.39 -4.26
CA ASP A 122 -21.23 8.10 -5.31
C ASP A 122 -20.46 9.27 -5.95
N LYS A 123 -19.32 9.68 -5.39
CA LYS A 123 -18.51 10.80 -5.87
C LYS A 123 -17.15 10.40 -6.44
N ILE A 124 -16.78 9.13 -6.32
CA ILE A 124 -15.47 8.63 -6.74
C ILE A 124 -15.66 7.83 -8.03
N ASP A 125 -15.14 8.36 -9.12
CA ASP A 125 -14.96 7.62 -10.37
C ASP A 125 -13.66 6.82 -10.28
N PHE A 126 -13.75 5.57 -9.83
CA PHE A 126 -12.55 4.76 -9.63
C PHE A 126 -11.87 4.43 -10.96
N GLY A 127 -12.62 4.29 -12.05
CA GLY A 127 -12.04 4.09 -13.38
C GLY A 127 -11.13 5.25 -13.74
N LYS A 128 -11.64 6.48 -13.55
CA LYS A 128 -10.88 7.69 -13.84
C LYS A 128 -9.68 7.83 -12.91
N GLU A 129 -9.86 7.62 -11.61
CA GLU A 129 -8.78 7.76 -10.63
C GLU A 129 -7.68 6.71 -10.79
N TRP A 130 -8.03 5.47 -11.13
CA TRP A 130 -7.08 4.35 -11.16
C TRP A 130 -6.48 4.13 -12.54
N PHE A 131 -7.25 4.38 -13.60
CA PHE A 131 -6.89 4.02 -14.98
C PHE A 131 -6.92 5.21 -15.95
N GLY A 132 -7.51 6.34 -15.56
CA GLY A 132 -7.71 7.50 -16.44
C GLY A 132 -8.88 7.35 -17.43
N VAL A 133 -9.74 6.34 -17.26
CA VAL A 133 -10.94 6.09 -18.08
C VAL A 133 -12.18 6.08 -17.20
N ASN A 134 -13.22 6.84 -17.53
CA ASN A 134 -14.39 6.97 -16.64
C ASN A 134 -15.12 5.63 -16.45
N CYS A 135 -15.69 5.43 -15.27
CA CYS A 135 -16.70 4.40 -15.08
C CYS A 135 -17.94 4.65 -15.95
N SER A 136 -18.65 3.58 -16.28
CA SER A 136 -19.88 3.62 -17.09
C SER A 136 -21.00 4.40 -16.40
N GLU A 137 -21.94 4.92 -17.20
CA GLU A 137 -23.18 5.50 -16.65
C GLU A 137 -24.01 4.45 -15.89
N LYS A 138 -23.94 3.18 -16.32
CA LYS A 138 -24.58 2.04 -15.65
C LYS A 138 -24.03 1.86 -14.22
N TYR A 139 -22.72 1.98 -14.03
CA TYR A 139 -22.11 1.93 -12.69
C TYR A 139 -22.69 2.99 -11.77
N PHE A 140 -22.72 4.25 -12.21
CA PHE A 140 -23.23 5.35 -11.39
C PHE A 140 -24.73 5.23 -11.13
N SER A 141 -25.54 4.91 -12.14
CA SER A 141 -26.99 4.75 -11.95
C SER A 141 -27.34 3.63 -10.97
N THR A 142 -26.49 2.61 -10.86
CA THR A 142 -26.69 1.47 -9.94
C THR A 142 -26.14 1.73 -8.53
N VAL A 143 -24.96 2.36 -8.42
CA VAL A 143 -24.27 2.52 -7.12
C VAL A 143 -24.76 3.73 -6.32
N VAL A 144 -25.17 4.81 -7.00
CA VAL A 144 -25.58 6.08 -6.37
C VAL A 144 -26.78 5.91 -5.41
N PRO A 145 -27.85 5.16 -5.76
CA PRO A 145 -28.96 4.92 -4.83
C PRO A 145 -28.52 4.30 -3.51
N ILE A 146 -27.58 3.34 -3.55
CA ILE A 146 -27.06 2.65 -2.36
C ILE A 146 -26.31 3.65 -1.46
N PHE A 147 -25.43 4.48 -2.03
CA PHE A 147 -24.69 5.49 -1.28
C PHE A 147 -25.58 6.64 -0.77
N ASN A 148 -26.66 6.97 -1.47
CA ASN A 148 -27.66 7.91 -0.98
C ASN A 148 -28.37 7.37 0.26
N GLU A 149 -28.72 6.08 0.31
CA GLU A 149 -29.29 5.48 1.52
C GLU A 149 -28.29 5.53 2.69
N LEU A 150 -27.02 5.18 2.44
CA LEU A 150 -25.96 5.30 3.46
C LEU A 150 -25.80 6.74 3.97
N ARG A 151 -25.99 7.74 3.09
CA ARG A 151 -25.97 9.16 3.46
C ARG A 151 -27.13 9.53 4.38
N LEU A 152 -28.32 8.97 4.17
CA LEU A 152 -29.46 9.17 5.08
C LEU A 152 -29.19 8.55 6.45
N LYS A 153 -28.70 7.30 6.50
CA LYS A 153 -28.33 6.64 7.76
C LYS A 153 -27.21 7.35 8.51
N GLN A 154 -26.26 7.95 7.78
CA GLN A 154 -25.24 8.82 8.38
C GLN A 154 -25.87 10.03 9.08
N ARG A 155 -26.85 10.70 8.45
CA ARG A 155 -27.55 11.86 9.03
C ARG A 155 -28.36 11.48 10.27
N GLU A 156 -28.86 10.26 10.33
CA GLU A 156 -29.53 9.67 11.51
C GLU A 156 -28.54 9.30 12.63
N GLY A 157 -27.23 9.43 12.41
CA GLY A 157 -26.20 9.07 13.39
C GLY A 157 -26.07 7.57 13.61
N LEU A 158 -26.53 6.75 12.66
CA LEU A 158 -26.54 5.30 12.82
C LEU A 158 -25.12 4.73 12.85
N GLN A 159 -24.91 3.72 13.70
CA GLN A 159 -23.66 2.97 13.75
C GLN A 159 -23.74 1.74 12.85
N TRP A 160 -22.65 1.42 12.16
CA TRP A 160 -22.58 0.23 11.31
C TRP A 160 -22.87 -1.08 12.06
N LYS A 161 -22.63 -1.13 13.37
CA LYS A 161 -22.92 -2.32 14.19
C LYS A 161 -24.43 -2.56 14.38
N ASN A 162 -25.25 -1.52 14.20
CA ASN A 162 -26.70 -1.55 14.40
C ASN A 162 -27.47 -1.84 13.10
N ILE A 163 -26.80 -1.96 11.96
CA ILE A 163 -27.42 -2.32 10.68
C ILE A 163 -27.44 -3.85 10.57
N ALA A 164 -28.63 -4.45 10.71
CA ALA A 164 -28.84 -5.87 10.46
C ALA A 164 -28.53 -6.20 8.99
N ASN A 165 -27.92 -7.36 8.74
CA ASN A 165 -27.61 -7.85 7.39
C ASN A 165 -26.86 -6.85 6.48
N LYS A 166 -26.06 -5.93 7.05
CA LYS A 166 -25.34 -4.89 6.28
C LYS A 166 -24.45 -5.44 5.17
N LYS A 167 -23.94 -6.67 5.30
CA LYS A 167 -23.12 -7.29 4.27
C LYS A 167 -23.98 -7.57 3.04
N GLN A 168 -25.11 -8.23 3.24
CA GLN A 168 -26.07 -8.57 2.19
C GLN A 168 -26.73 -7.33 1.58
N ILE A 169 -27.01 -6.30 2.39
CA ILE A 169 -27.74 -5.10 1.92
C ILE A 169 -26.80 -4.10 1.22
N TYR A 170 -25.56 -3.94 1.69
CA TYR A 170 -24.64 -2.93 1.17
C TYR A 170 -23.38 -3.51 0.54
N TYR A 171 -22.68 -4.40 1.24
CA TYR A 171 -21.34 -4.79 0.81
C TYR A 171 -21.38 -5.73 -0.41
N ASP A 172 -22.29 -6.70 -0.40
CA ASP A 172 -22.41 -7.70 -1.45
C ASP A 172 -22.87 -7.04 -2.76
N PRO A 173 -23.93 -6.20 -2.79
CA PRO A 173 -24.35 -5.49 -4.00
C PRO A 173 -23.28 -4.52 -4.52
N ILE A 174 -22.61 -3.76 -3.65
CA ILE A 174 -21.54 -2.85 -4.09
C ILE A 174 -20.36 -3.61 -4.69
N LEU A 175 -20.02 -4.78 -4.15
CA LEU A 175 -18.98 -5.65 -4.73
C LEU A 175 -19.39 -6.22 -6.08
N GLU A 176 -20.66 -6.61 -6.25
CA GLU A 176 -21.20 -7.06 -7.54
C GLU A 176 -21.13 -5.96 -8.60
N ILE A 177 -21.62 -4.76 -8.26
CA ILE A 177 -21.57 -3.59 -9.14
C ILE A 177 -20.12 -3.24 -9.51
N PHE A 178 -19.21 -3.28 -8.53
CA PHE A 178 -17.78 -3.04 -8.76
C PHE A 178 -17.16 -4.12 -9.65
N GLN A 179 -17.51 -5.39 -9.45
CA GLN A 179 -17.01 -6.50 -10.28
C GLN A 179 -17.49 -6.38 -11.73
N GLU A 180 -18.77 -6.10 -11.95
CA GLU A 180 -19.32 -5.88 -13.30
C GLU A 180 -18.60 -4.72 -14.00
N GLU A 181 -18.44 -3.60 -13.32
CA GLU A 181 -17.78 -2.42 -13.88
C GLU A 181 -16.29 -2.68 -14.16
N MET A 182 -15.58 -3.38 -13.27
CA MET A 182 -14.19 -3.77 -13.51
C MET A 182 -14.05 -4.67 -14.74
N LEU A 183 -14.97 -5.60 -14.96
CA LEU A 183 -14.98 -6.45 -16.16
C LEU A 183 -15.28 -5.65 -17.42
N GLU A 184 -16.22 -4.70 -17.36
CA GLU A 184 -16.55 -3.82 -18.48
C GLU A 184 -15.36 -2.93 -18.87
N LEU A 185 -14.75 -2.24 -17.89
CA LEU A 185 -13.54 -1.45 -18.11
C LEU A 185 -12.40 -2.31 -18.68
N PHE A 186 -12.23 -3.52 -18.18
CA PHE A 186 -11.21 -4.44 -18.68
C PHE A 186 -11.45 -4.90 -20.11
N ASN A 187 -12.70 -5.19 -20.49
CA ASN A 187 -13.05 -5.59 -21.85
C ASN A 187 -12.84 -4.45 -22.85
N ASN A 188 -13.09 -3.20 -22.43
CA ASN A 188 -12.95 -2.02 -23.29
C ASN A 188 -11.51 -1.48 -23.33
N HIS A 189 -10.72 -1.70 -22.25
CA HIS A 189 -9.39 -1.10 -22.06
C HIS A 189 -8.37 -2.07 -21.45
N THR A 190 -8.30 -3.30 -21.96
CA THR A 190 -7.55 -4.45 -21.39
C THR A 190 -6.16 -4.11 -20.87
N ILE A 191 -5.28 -3.59 -21.73
CA ILE A 191 -3.87 -3.30 -21.37
C ILE A 191 -3.79 -2.19 -20.31
N VAL A 192 -4.63 -1.16 -20.44
CA VAL A 192 -4.64 0.00 -19.55
C VAL A 192 -5.12 -0.41 -18.15
N VAL A 193 -6.17 -1.20 -18.06
CA VAL A 193 -6.78 -1.60 -16.79
C VAL A 193 -5.93 -2.64 -16.06
N ALA A 194 -5.44 -3.68 -16.75
CA ALA A 194 -4.63 -4.72 -16.12
C ALA A 194 -3.35 -4.13 -15.51
N GLY A 195 -2.52 -3.47 -16.33
CA GLY A 195 -1.28 -2.86 -15.85
C GLY A 195 -1.52 -1.64 -14.96
N GLY A 196 -2.58 -0.86 -15.24
CA GLY A 196 -2.93 0.35 -14.51
C GLY A 196 -3.30 0.09 -13.06
N LEU A 197 -3.99 -1.01 -12.76
CA LEU A 197 -4.34 -1.34 -11.38
C LEU A 197 -3.10 -1.52 -10.51
N LEU A 198 -2.11 -2.27 -10.99
CA LEU A 198 -0.87 -2.52 -10.25
C LEU A 198 -0.09 -1.22 -10.07
N LYS A 199 0.01 -0.38 -11.10
CA LYS A 199 0.64 0.95 -11.01
C LYS A 199 -0.07 1.87 -10.02
N TYR A 200 -1.40 1.87 -10.01
CA TYR A 200 -2.18 2.68 -9.09
C TYR A 200 -1.99 2.23 -7.63
N LEU A 201 -1.93 0.91 -7.38
CA LEU A 201 -1.79 0.35 -6.05
C LEU A 201 -0.36 0.39 -5.49
N LEU A 202 0.64 0.17 -6.35
CA LEU A 202 2.06 0.16 -6.01
C LEU A 202 2.72 1.53 -6.18
N GLY A 203 2.03 2.49 -6.78
CA GLY A 203 2.58 3.82 -7.03
C GLY A 203 3.45 3.91 -8.30
N ARG A 204 3.95 5.12 -8.53
CA ARG A 204 4.62 5.52 -9.78
C ARG A 204 6.10 5.13 -9.83
N TYR A 205 6.73 5.02 -8.68
CA TYR A 205 8.17 4.78 -8.54
C TYR A 205 8.42 3.38 -8.02
N ASP A 206 9.51 2.76 -8.48
CA ASP A 206 9.96 1.49 -7.90
C ASP A 206 10.50 1.73 -6.49
N PHE A 207 10.34 0.73 -5.62
CA PHE A 207 10.76 0.83 -4.22
C PHE A 207 11.07 -0.53 -3.62
N TYR A 208 11.86 -0.53 -2.55
CA TYR A 208 12.03 -1.68 -1.68
C TYR A 208 10.95 -1.66 -0.60
N LYS A 209 10.10 -2.69 -0.58
CA LYS A 209 9.18 -2.89 0.54
C LYS A 209 9.90 -3.61 1.66
N ILE A 210 10.06 -2.93 2.78
CA ILE A 210 10.71 -3.48 3.98
C ILE A 210 9.62 -3.82 4.99
N ILE A 211 9.57 -5.08 5.41
CA ILE A 211 8.57 -5.57 6.36
C ILE A 211 9.29 -6.14 7.59
N LYS A 212 9.12 -5.48 8.73
CA LYS A 212 9.57 -6.01 10.02
C LYS A 212 8.49 -6.89 10.63
N GLU A 213 8.89 -8.11 10.99
CA GLU A 213 8.08 -9.09 11.69
C GLU A 213 8.59 -9.28 13.13
N ASN A 214 8.27 -10.41 13.75
CA ASN A 214 8.82 -10.80 15.04
C ASN A 214 10.07 -11.67 14.86
N GLY A 215 11.24 -11.02 14.85
CA GLY A 215 12.54 -11.69 14.77
C GLY A 215 13.12 -11.80 13.37
N ASP A 216 12.33 -11.45 12.34
CA ASP A 216 12.78 -11.40 10.95
C ASP A 216 12.40 -10.08 10.29
N VAL A 217 13.23 -9.60 9.37
CA VAL A 217 12.96 -8.46 8.49
C VAL A 217 13.08 -8.91 7.04
N SER A 218 12.12 -8.52 6.20
CA SER A 218 12.11 -8.86 4.77
C SER A 218 12.34 -7.62 3.90
N ALA A 219 13.16 -7.74 2.86
CA ALA A 219 13.17 -6.81 1.72
C ALA A 219 12.52 -7.48 0.51
N ILE A 220 11.60 -6.76 -0.15
CA ILE A 220 10.97 -7.19 -1.41
C ILE A 220 11.20 -6.08 -2.44
N SER A 221 11.70 -6.43 -3.62
CA SER A 221 11.95 -5.49 -4.71
C SER A 221 10.71 -5.35 -5.59
N PHE A 222 10.03 -4.19 -5.53
CA PHE A 222 8.94 -3.83 -6.44
C PHE A 222 9.50 -3.05 -7.64
N ASN A 223 10.24 -3.76 -8.51
CA ASN A 223 10.99 -3.19 -9.63
C ASN A 223 10.17 -3.20 -10.94
N LEU A 224 9.13 -2.37 -11.04
CA LEU A 224 8.23 -2.35 -12.21
C LEU A 224 8.90 -1.69 -13.43
N ASN A 225 9.66 -0.62 -13.19
CA ASN A 225 10.30 0.22 -14.20
C ASN A 225 11.80 -0.09 -14.38
N ASN A 226 12.31 -1.13 -13.71
CA ASN A 226 13.70 -1.57 -13.78
C ASN A 226 14.70 -0.51 -13.28
N THR A 227 14.30 0.29 -12.28
CA THR A 227 15.16 1.33 -11.69
C THR A 227 15.90 0.85 -10.44
N LEU A 228 15.42 -0.20 -9.78
CA LEU A 228 16.10 -0.79 -8.62
C LEU A 228 17.29 -1.64 -9.05
N LYS A 229 18.36 -1.60 -8.25
CA LYS A 229 19.61 -2.30 -8.53
C LYS A 229 19.67 -3.70 -7.91
N TRP A 230 18.83 -3.97 -6.91
CA TRP A 230 18.59 -5.30 -6.40
C TRP A 230 17.21 -5.83 -6.83
N GLY A 231 17.23 -7.03 -7.41
CA GLY A 231 16.03 -7.76 -7.82
C GLY A 231 15.59 -7.54 -9.26
N SER A 232 14.92 -8.54 -9.82
CA SER A 232 14.54 -8.56 -11.24
C SER A 232 13.37 -7.63 -11.54
N ARG A 233 13.27 -7.19 -12.80
CA ARG A 233 12.10 -6.46 -13.27
C ARG A 233 10.85 -7.32 -13.14
N LEU A 234 9.84 -6.79 -12.47
CA LEU A 234 8.55 -7.47 -12.32
C LEU A 234 7.70 -7.27 -13.59
N PRO A 235 7.13 -8.35 -14.16
CA PRO A 235 6.22 -8.23 -15.29
C PRO A 235 4.92 -7.59 -14.83
N LEU A 236 4.45 -6.55 -15.52
CA LEU A 236 3.08 -6.05 -15.33
C LEU A 236 2.08 -7.06 -15.93
N PRO A 237 0.89 -7.20 -15.35
CA PRO A 237 -0.15 -8.03 -15.96
C PRO A 237 -0.66 -7.38 -17.25
N THR A 238 -1.01 -8.22 -18.22
CA THR A 238 -1.61 -7.80 -19.49
C THR A 238 -3.09 -8.16 -19.57
N ARG A 239 -3.57 -9.08 -18.71
CA ARG A 239 -4.97 -9.47 -18.64
C ARG A 239 -5.41 -9.88 -17.25
N ILE A 240 -6.69 -9.67 -16.96
CA ILE A 240 -7.40 -10.33 -15.87
C ILE A 240 -7.70 -11.76 -16.32
N ILE A 241 -7.36 -12.74 -15.48
CA ILE A 241 -7.75 -14.13 -15.66
C ILE A 241 -9.14 -14.35 -15.07
N GLU A 242 -9.37 -13.86 -13.85
CA GLU A 242 -10.62 -14.08 -13.12
C GLU A 242 -10.84 -12.99 -12.07
N ILE A 243 -12.10 -12.61 -11.86
CA ILE A 243 -12.58 -11.92 -10.66
C ILE A 243 -13.59 -12.83 -9.98
N SER A 244 -13.28 -13.31 -8.78
CA SER A 244 -14.11 -14.28 -8.06
C SER A 244 -14.40 -13.87 -6.63
N ARG A 245 -15.54 -14.33 -6.10
CA ARG A 245 -15.85 -14.20 -4.67
C ARG A 245 -14.94 -15.13 -3.88
N LYS A 246 -14.39 -14.65 -2.75
CA LYS A 246 -13.68 -15.54 -1.82
C LYS A 246 -14.72 -16.50 -1.18
N PRO A 247 -14.59 -17.83 -1.29
CA PRO A 247 -15.66 -18.78 -0.92
C PRO A 247 -16.23 -18.63 0.49
N THR A 248 -15.40 -18.20 1.45
CA THR A 248 -15.79 -18.03 2.87
C THR A 248 -15.98 -16.56 3.28
N SER A 249 -16.09 -15.64 2.32
CA SER A 249 -16.23 -14.22 2.60
C SER A 249 -17.21 -13.52 1.66
N GLN A 250 -18.28 -13.00 2.24
CA GLN A 250 -19.24 -12.11 1.57
C GLN A 250 -18.58 -10.77 1.15
N THR A 251 -17.59 -10.33 1.92
CA THR A 251 -17.02 -8.98 1.79
C THR A 251 -15.75 -8.92 0.95
N THR A 252 -15.32 -10.02 0.34
CA THR A 252 -14.01 -10.11 -0.31
C THR A 252 -14.11 -10.70 -1.70
N ILE A 253 -13.51 -10.02 -2.67
CA ILE A 253 -13.26 -10.56 -4.00
C ILE A 253 -11.76 -10.77 -4.22
N ILE A 254 -11.43 -11.70 -5.10
CA ILE A 254 -10.08 -12.01 -5.53
C ILE A 254 -9.99 -11.71 -7.01
N MET A 255 -9.00 -10.90 -7.39
CA MET A 255 -8.65 -10.64 -8.78
C MET A 255 -7.35 -11.38 -9.09
N THR A 256 -7.41 -12.30 -10.05
CA THR A 256 -6.26 -13.06 -10.53
C THR A 256 -5.88 -12.55 -11.91
N PHE A 257 -4.61 -12.26 -12.11
CA PHE A 257 -4.07 -11.77 -13.37
C PHE A 257 -3.06 -12.77 -13.95
N ASP A 258 -2.71 -12.58 -15.21
CA ASP A 258 -1.52 -13.20 -15.76
C ASP A 258 -0.24 -12.69 -15.07
N ASN A 259 0.88 -13.35 -15.37
CA ASN A 259 2.18 -13.04 -14.80
C ASN A 259 2.26 -13.20 -13.26
N GLY A 260 1.33 -13.94 -12.64
CA GLY A 260 1.39 -14.38 -11.25
C GLY A 260 0.83 -13.39 -10.22
N TRP A 261 0.26 -12.26 -10.65
CA TRP A 261 -0.36 -11.32 -9.73
C TRP A 261 -1.72 -11.81 -9.24
N GLN A 262 -1.94 -11.71 -7.94
CA GLN A 262 -3.25 -11.92 -7.34
C GLN A 262 -3.49 -10.92 -6.22
N LEU A 263 -4.65 -10.27 -6.26
CA LEU A 263 -5.05 -9.22 -5.34
C LEU A 263 -6.35 -9.62 -4.64
N SER A 264 -6.44 -9.38 -3.34
CA SER A 264 -7.70 -9.47 -2.59
C SER A 264 -8.22 -8.08 -2.28
N PHE A 265 -9.52 -7.87 -2.51
CA PHE A 265 -10.23 -6.63 -2.23
C PHE A 265 -11.30 -6.92 -1.21
N ARG A 266 -11.09 -6.48 0.04
CA ARG A 266 -12.06 -6.66 1.12
C ARG A 266 -12.72 -5.34 1.48
N ILE A 267 -14.05 -5.26 1.36
CA ILE A 267 -14.80 -4.14 1.92
C ILE A 267 -14.71 -4.18 3.45
N HIS A 268 -14.34 -3.04 4.04
CA HIS A 268 -14.42 -2.82 5.47
C HIS A 268 -14.82 -1.38 5.78
N ASN A 269 -15.19 -1.15 7.03
CA ASN A 269 -15.49 0.17 7.58
C ASN A 269 -14.55 0.43 8.76
N ALA A 270 -13.73 1.47 8.65
CA ALA A 270 -12.87 1.89 9.77
C ALA A 270 -13.64 2.78 10.78
N SER A 271 -14.75 3.39 10.34
CA SER A 271 -15.58 4.27 11.16
C SER A 271 -16.67 3.49 11.90
N THR A 272 -16.95 3.91 13.13
CA THR A 272 -18.07 3.39 13.92
C THR A 272 -19.42 3.84 13.33
N LEU A 273 -19.48 5.09 12.88
CA LEU A 273 -20.66 5.69 12.26
C LEU A 273 -20.75 5.31 10.78
N VAL A 274 -21.97 5.26 10.27
CA VAL A 274 -22.20 5.07 8.84
C VAL A 274 -21.58 6.22 8.06
N GLU A 275 -20.88 5.87 6.99
CA GLU A 275 -20.32 6.82 6.02
C GLU A 275 -20.84 6.45 4.62
N PRO A 276 -21.17 7.43 3.76
CA PRO A 276 -21.53 7.20 2.36
C PRO A 276 -20.27 6.94 1.52
N SER A 277 -19.36 6.12 2.04
CA SER A 277 -18.18 5.62 1.33
C SER A 277 -17.73 4.31 1.99
N LEU A 278 -17.25 3.38 1.18
CA LEU A 278 -16.70 2.11 1.66
C LEU A 278 -15.22 2.05 1.34
N LYS A 279 -14.43 1.49 2.26
CA LYS A 279 -13.00 1.29 2.08
C LYS A 279 -12.71 -0.13 1.62
N PHE A 280 -11.79 -0.25 0.68
CA PHE A 280 -11.11 -1.51 0.43
C PHE A 280 -9.87 -1.64 1.31
N ASP A 281 -9.76 -2.80 1.94
CA ASP A 281 -8.49 -3.36 2.39
C ASP A 281 -7.96 -4.25 1.26
N ILE A 282 -6.92 -3.78 0.60
CA ILE A 282 -6.36 -4.41 -0.60
C ILE A 282 -5.04 -5.07 -0.25
N ASN A 283 -4.93 -6.37 -0.47
CA ASN A 283 -3.70 -7.11 -0.20
C ASN A 283 -3.24 -7.87 -1.45
N ILE A 284 -1.93 -7.84 -1.68
CA ILE A 284 -1.29 -8.72 -2.65
C ILE A 284 -1.19 -10.11 -2.02
N ILE A 285 -1.86 -11.09 -2.64
CA ILE A 285 -1.88 -12.48 -2.18
C ILE A 285 -1.16 -13.44 -3.14
N GLY A 286 -0.83 -12.96 -4.34
CA GLY A 286 0.02 -13.63 -5.31
C GLY A 286 0.98 -12.63 -5.96
N LEU A 287 2.24 -13.05 -6.12
CA LEU A 287 3.31 -12.27 -6.74
C LEU A 287 3.89 -13.04 -7.92
N PRO A 288 4.45 -12.36 -8.93
CA PRO A 288 5.24 -13.00 -9.98
C PRO A 288 6.36 -13.86 -9.40
N SER A 289 6.66 -14.99 -10.04
CA SER A 289 7.76 -15.88 -9.61
C SER A 289 9.14 -15.22 -9.68
N SER A 290 9.28 -14.15 -10.48
CA SER A 290 10.50 -13.37 -10.60
C SER A 290 10.73 -12.38 -9.44
N VAL A 291 9.77 -12.26 -8.51
CA VAL A 291 9.91 -11.33 -7.38
C VAL A 291 11.11 -11.68 -6.53
N SER A 292 11.97 -10.69 -6.32
CA SER A 292 13.13 -10.85 -5.44
C SER A 292 12.73 -10.49 -4.01
N ARG A 293 12.91 -11.46 -3.11
CA ARG A 293 12.64 -11.35 -1.69
C ARG A 293 13.83 -11.89 -0.90
N ASN A 294 14.31 -11.11 0.06
CA ASN A 294 15.29 -11.55 1.04
C ASN A 294 14.68 -11.46 2.44
N VAL A 295 14.99 -12.42 3.31
CA VAL A 295 14.52 -12.46 4.71
C VAL A 295 15.73 -12.65 5.61
N ILE A 296 15.90 -11.75 6.56
CA ILE A 296 17.04 -11.70 7.47
C ILE A 296 16.51 -11.85 8.90
N LYS A 297 17.11 -12.76 9.68
CA LYS A 297 16.79 -12.93 11.11
C LYS A 297 17.61 -11.94 11.94
N TYR A 298 17.02 -11.35 12.97
CA TYR A 298 17.67 -10.34 13.81
C TYR A 298 17.42 -10.49 15.31
#